data_AF-A0A845QX14-F1
#
_entry.id   AF-A0A845QX14-F1
#
_cell.length_a   1.000
_cell.length_b   1.000
_cell.length_c   1.000
_cell.angle_alpha   90.00
_cell.angle_beta   90.00
_cell.angle_gamma   90.00
#
_symmetry.space_group_name_H-M   'P 1'
#
loop_
_entity.id
_entity.type
_entity.pdbx_description
1 polymer ?
#
loop_
_entity_poly.entity_id
_entity_poly.type
_entity_poly.pdbx_seq_one_letter_code
_entity_poly.pdbx_strand_id
1 'polypeptide(L)'
;MLKWINKKIKKDNKGFTLVELIVVLAILGIIAAITVPKYLDIQENARIKADDATAKTIEKAAELYIAEKNADSTPTIDNLVTDGYLENSPMPQQKGATGFTITLNDGIVNVEVNKPTTNK
;
A
#
# COMPACT_ATOMS: atom_id res chain seq x y z
N MET A 1 -46.27 0.32 -51.81
CA MET A 1 -45.64 0.69 -50.52
C MET A 1 -44.36 -0.13 -50.35
N LEU A 2 -43.29 0.48 -49.83
CA LEU A 2 -42.01 -0.13 -49.40
C LEU A 2 -40.97 -0.56 -50.47
N LYS A 3 -40.54 0.35 -51.36
CA LYS A 3 -39.38 0.17 -52.26
C LYS A 3 -38.09 0.90 -51.81
N TRP A 4 -38.01 1.38 -50.56
CA TRP A 4 -36.92 2.26 -50.12
C TRP A 4 -35.87 1.64 -49.19
N ILE A 5 -36.03 0.39 -48.74
CA ILE A 5 -35.10 -0.20 -47.76
C ILE A 5 -33.76 -0.65 -48.40
N ASN A 6 -33.65 -0.70 -49.73
CA ASN A 6 -32.42 -1.14 -50.40
C ASN A 6 -31.52 0.01 -50.87
N LYS A 7 -31.36 1.06 -50.05
CA LYS A 7 -30.28 2.03 -50.26
C LYS A 7 -28.99 1.35 -49.79
N LYS A 8 -28.21 0.82 -50.74
CA LYS A 8 -26.88 0.24 -50.53
C LYS A 8 -26.12 1.07 -49.48
N ILE A 9 -26.00 0.52 -48.27
CA ILE A 9 -25.00 0.98 -47.31
C ILE A 9 -23.68 0.63 -47.97
N LYS A 10 -23.05 1.58 -48.67
CA LYS A 10 -21.64 1.49 -48.98
C LYS A 10 -20.94 1.52 -47.63
N LYS A 11 -20.71 0.33 -47.07
CA LYS A 11 -19.84 0.13 -45.93
C LYS A 11 -18.45 0.48 -46.43
N ASP A 12 -18.04 1.72 -46.20
CA ASP A 12 -16.62 2.10 -46.23
C ASP A 12 -15.96 1.36 -45.07
N ASN A 13 -15.69 0.07 -45.28
CA ASN A 13 -14.94 -0.78 -44.36
C ASN A 13 -13.47 -0.35 -44.41
N LYS A 14 -13.17 0.85 -43.92
CA LYS A 14 -11.80 1.23 -43.56
C LYS A 14 -11.47 0.44 -42.29
N GLY A 15 -11.01 -0.79 -42.48
CA GLY A 15 -10.48 -1.62 -41.41
C GLY A 15 -9.20 -1.03 -40.85
N PHE A 16 -8.95 -1.27 -39.56
CA PHE A 16 -7.69 -0.95 -38.90
C PHE A 16 -6.54 -1.68 -39.60
N THR A 17 -5.43 -1.01 -39.91
CA THR A 17 -4.28 -1.68 -40.52
C THR A 17 -3.48 -2.41 -39.44
N LEU A 18 -2.85 -3.53 -39.82
CA LEU A 18 -1.94 -4.23 -38.91
C LEU A 18 -0.75 -3.36 -38.50
N VAL A 19 -0.30 -2.47 -39.39
CA VAL A 19 0.80 -1.54 -39.13
C VAL A 19 0.43 -0.56 -38.03
N GLU A 20 -0.80 -0.01 -38.04
CA GLU A 20 -1.28 0.86 -36.97
C GLU A 20 -1.30 0.14 -35.62
N LEU A 21 -1.70 -1.14 -35.57
CA LEU A 21 -1.69 -1.92 -34.33
C LEU A 21 -0.26 -2.16 -33.81
N ILE A 22 0.67 -2.47 -34.71
CA ILE A 22 2.05 -2.75 -34.36
C ILE A 22 2.73 -1.48 -33.80
N VAL A 23 2.52 -0.33 -34.42
CA VAL A 23 3.08 0.95 -33.93
C VAL A 23 2.51 1.31 -32.56
N VAL A 24 1.20 1.10 -32.34
CA VAL A 24 0.57 1.35 -31.03
C VAL A 24 1.15 0.43 -29.95
N LEU A 25 1.27 -0.87 -30.22
CA LEU A 25 1.86 -1.83 -29.28
C LEU A 25 3.34 -1.55 -29.02
N ALA A 26 4.08 -1.08 -30.02
CA ALA A 26 5.47 -0.67 -29.84
C ALA A 26 5.60 0.51 -28.86
N ILE A 27 4.75 1.54 -29.00
CA ILE A 27 4.74 2.70 -28.07
C ILE A 27 4.29 2.26 -26.67
N LEU A 28 3.22 1.46 -26.57
CA LEU A 28 2.74 0.93 -25.29
C LEU A 28 3.81 0.06 -24.60
N GLY A 29 4.56 -0.74 -25.38
CA GLY A 29 5.65 -1.56 -24.87
C GLY A 29 6.80 -0.73 -24.27
N ILE A 30 7.19 0.37 -24.94
CA ILE A 30 8.23 1.28 -24.44
C ILE A 30 7.79 1.93 -23.12
N ILE A 31 6.56 2.44 -23.05
CA ILE A 31 6.03 3.08 -21.84
C ILE A 31 5.91 2.05 -20.70
N ALA A 32 5.39 0.85 -20.99
CA ALA A 32 5.23 -0.21 -20.00
C ALA A 32 6.58 -0.67 -19.42
N ALA A 33 7.61 -0.81 -20.26
CA ALA A 33 8.94 -1.22 -19.82
C ALA A 33 9.54 -0.27 -18.76
N ILE A 34 9.32 1.04 -18.90
CA ILE A 34 9.81 2.05 -17.94
C ILE A 34 8.88 2.13 -16.71
N THR A 35 7.57 1.98 -16.91
CA THR A 35 6.56 2.25 -15.88
C THR A 35 6.43 1.13 -14.85
N VAL A 36 6.52 -0.14 -15.27
CA VAL A 36 6.32 -1.32 -14.42
C VAL A 36 7.27 -1.35 -13.20
N PRO A 37 8.61 -1.23 -13.34
CA PRO A 37 9.51 -1.29 -12.17
C PRO A 37 9.24 -0.15 -11.18
N LYS A 38 9.03 1.08 -11.68
CA LYS A 38 8.73 2.25 -10.86
C LYS A 38 7.45 2.08 -10.03
N TYR A 39 6.44 1.41 -10.57
CA TYR A 39 5.19 1.19 -9.86
C TYR A 39 5.36 0.27 -8.63
N LEU A 40 6.19 -0.77 -8.75
CA LEU A 40 6.49 -1.68 -7.63
C LEU A 40 7.19 -0.95 -6.49
N ASP A 41 8.18 -0.11 -6.79
CA ASP A 41 8.89 0.70 -5.79
C ASP A 41 7.96 1.69 -5.08
N ILE A 42 7.04 2.33 -5.83
CA ILE A 42 6.05 3.25 -5.24
C ILE A 42 5.14 2.49 -4.28
N GLN A 43 4.68 1.29 -4.65
CA GLN A 43 3.81 0.48 -3.80
C GLN A 43 4.52 0.09 -2.51
N GLU A 44 5.79 -0.32 -2.58
CA GLU A 44 6.55 -0.70 -1.40
C GLU A 44 6.82 0.50 -0.48
N ASN A 45 7.21 1.64 -1.06
CA ASN A 45 7.39 2.87 -0.30
C ASN A 45 6.08 3.37 0.34
N ALA A 46 4.93 3.16 -0.31
CA ALA A 46 3.63 3.51 0.25
C ALA A 46 3.30 2.63 1.47
N ARG A 47 3.61 1.33 1.42
CA ARG A 47 3.47 0.42 2.56
C ARG A 47 4.36 0.82 3.73
N ILE A 48 5.63 1.14 3.46
CA ILE A 48 6.57 1.61 4.49
C ILE A 48 6.02 2.86 5.18
N LYS A 49 5.55 3.84 4.42
CA LYS A 49 4.98 5.08 4.97
C LYS A 49 3.70 4.85 5.76
N ALA A 50 2.85 3.93 5.32
CA ALA A 50 1.63 3.57 6.05
C ALA A 50 1.97 2.93 7.41
N ASP A 51 2.99 2.07 7.43
CA ASP A 51 3.46 1.44 8.67
C ASP A 51 4.13 2.45 9.59
N ASP A 52 4.92 3.39 9.08
CA ASP A 52 5.52 4.47 9.88
C ASP A 52 4.43 5.35 10.52
N ALA A 53 3.34 5.64 9.80
CA ALA A 53 2.22 6.39 10.35
C ALA A 53 1.48 5.60 11.43
N THR A 54 1.36 4.29 11.24
CA THR A 54 0.75 3.38 12.22
C THR A 54 1.63 3.25 13.46
N ALA A 55 2.94 3.11 13.31
CA ALA A 55 3.92 3.06 14.39
C ALA A 55 3.85 4.32 15.26
N LYS A 56 3.77 5.51 14.66
CA LYS A 56 3.58 6.79 15.39
C LYS A 56 2.26 6.85 16.16
N THR A 57 1.22 6.19 15.66
CA THR A 57 -0.07 6.12 16.36
C THR A 57 0.04 5.23 17.59
N ILE A 58 0.71 4.07 17.45
CA ILE A 58 1.01 3.16 18.57
C ILE A 58 1.93 3.84 19.59
N GLU A 59 2.95 4.57 19.14
CA GLU A 59 3.90 5.31 20.00
C GLU A 59 3.15 6.27 20.92
N LYS A 60 2.27 7.10 20.35
CA LYS A 60 1.42 8.01 21.13
C LYS A 60 0.49 7.28 22.09
N ALA A 61 -0.11 6.16 21.66
CA ALA A 61 -0.96 5.36 22.52
C ALA A 61 -0.18 4.77 23.71
N ALA A 62 1.04 4.31 23.48
CA ALA A 62 1.95 3.82 24.51
C ALA A 62 2.44 4.92 25.45
N GLU A 63 2.78 6.11 24.94
CA GLU A 63 3.12 7.27 25.76
C GLU A 63 1.97 7.66 26.70
N LEU A 64 0.74 7.72 26.19
CA LEU A 64 -0.45 7.99 26.99
C LEU A 64 -0.67 6.92 28.05
N TYR A 65 -0.55 5.65 27.68
CA TYR A 65 -0.66 4.53 28.62
C TYR A 65 0.35 4.64 29.77
N ILE A 66 1.61 4.92 29.45
CA ILE A 66 2.68 5.05 30.46
C ILE A 66 2.41 6.23 31.38
N ALA A 67 2.02 7.38 30.80
CA ALA A 67 1.73 8.59 31.56
C ALA A 67 0.53 8.44 32.50
N GLU A 68 -0.55 7.79 32.06
CA GLU A 68 -1.76 7.62 32.87
C GLU A 68 -1.61 6.54 33.93
N LYS A 69 -1.01 5.40 33.57
CA LYS A 69 -0.87 4.26 34.49
C LYS A 69 0.39 4.33 35.36
N ASN A 70 1.26 5.32 35.15
CA ASN A 70 2.60 5.36 35.76
C ASN A 70 3.34 4.03 35.56
N ALA A 71 3.27 3.49 34.33
CA ALA A 71 3.82 2.18 34.03
C ALA A 71 5.34 2.27 33.85
N ASP A 72 6.10 1.59 34.72
CA ASP A 72 7.56 1.50 34.63
C ASP A 72 8.04 0.48 33.57
N SER A 73 7.11 -0.25 32.96
CA SER A 73 7.40 -1.31 31.98
C SER A 73 6.85 -0.96 30.60
N THR A 74 7.54 -1.45 29.57
CA THR A 74 7.13 -1.30 28.17
C THR A 74 5.75 -1.93 27.94
N PRO A 75 4.74 -1.17 27.49
CA PRO A 75 3.43 -1.72 27.19
C PRO A 75 3.49 -2.63 25.97
N THR A 76 2.68 -3.69 25.97
CA THR A 76 2.45 -4.52 24.78
C THR A 76 1.25 -3.97 23.99
N ILE A 77 1.17 -4.28 22.69
CA ILE A 77 0.01 -3.92 21.85
C ILE A 77 -1.30 -4.42 22.51
N ASP A 78 -1.29 -5.62 23.09
CA ASP A 78 -2.47 -6.20 23.73
C ASP A 78 -2.91 -5.40 24.96
N ASN A 79 -1.98 -4.83 25.73
CA ASN A 79 -2.33 -3.94 26.84
C ASN A 79 -3.02 -2.67 26.31
N LEU A 80 -2.49 -2.08 25.24
CA LEU A 80 -3.07 -0.87 24.64
C LEU A 80 -4.48 -1.12 24.09
N VAL A 81 -4.73 -2.30 23.51
CA VAL A 81 -6.08 -2.66 23.03
C VAL A 81 -7.02 -2.96 24.19
N THR A 82 -6.58 -3.76 25.17
CA THR A 82 -7.41 -4.17 26.31
C THR A 82 -7.85 -2.97 27.14
N ASP A 83 -6.95 -1.99 27.31
CA ASP A 83 -7.21 -0.79 28.09
C ASP A 83 -7.80 0.37 27.26
N GLY A 84 -8.08 0.15 25.98
CA GLY A 84 -8.82 1.08 25.12
C GLY A 84 -8.01 2.25 24.53
N TYR A 85 -6.68 2.20 24.57
CA TYR A 85 -5.81 3.17 23.90
C TYR A 85 -5.68 2.89 22.39
N LEU A 86 -5.95 1.66 21.97
CA LEU A 86 -6.07 1.25 20.57
C LEU A 86 -7.39 0.51 20.34
N GLU A 87 -8.03 0.72 19.20
CA GLU A 87 -9.28 0.02 18.86
C GLU A 87 -9.05 -1.46 18.49
N ASN A 88 -7.90 -1.76 17.88
CA ASN A 88 -7.51 -3.10 17.47
C ASN A 88 -5.98 -3.19 17.36
N SER A 89 -5.44 -4.41 17.35
CA SER A 89 -4.02 -4.64 17.09
C SER A 89 -3.71 -4.34 15.62
N PRO A 90 -2.95 -3.29 15.30
CA PRO A 90 -2.63 -2.96 13.92
C PRO A 90 -1.64 -3.97 13.32
N MET A 91 -1.84 -4.32 12.05
CA MET A 91 -0.91 -5.15 11.29
C MET A 91 -0.16 -4.31 10.25
N PRO A 92 1.17 -4.52 10.10
CA PRO A 92 1.95 -3.83 9.09
C PRO A 92 1.58 -4.29 7.67
N GLN A 93 1.73 -3.40 6.71
CA GLN A 93 1.46 -3.61 5.29
C GLN A 93 2.72 -4.01 4.51
N GLN A 94 3.92 -3.79 5.07
CA GLN A 94 5.19 -4.27 4.51
C GLN A 94 5.18 -5.78 4.30
N LYS A 95 5.74 -6.22 3.17
CA LYS A 95 5.74 -7.64 2.79
C LYS A 95 6.53 -8.47 3.80
N GLY A 96 5.86 -9.44 4.41
CA GLY A 96 6.46 -10.39 5.35
C GLY A 96 6.63 -9.85 6.77
N ALA A 97 6.23 -8.60 7.04
CA ALA A 97 6.23 -8.07 8.39
C ALA A 97 5.17 -8.77 9.26
N THR A 98 5.51 -9.02 10.53
CA THR A 98 4.69 -9.86 11.43
C THR A 98 3.96 -9.08 12.51
N GLY A 99 4.30 -7.81 12.72
CA GLY A 99 3.69 -6.96 13.73
C GLY A 99 4.51 -5.70 14.01
N PHE A 100 4.22 -5.08 15.15
CA PHE A 100 4.97 -3.94 15.70
C PHE A 100 5.54 -4.32 17.06
N THR A 101 6.75 -3.87 17.35
CA THR A 101 7.36 -3.99 18.69
C THR A 101 7.51 -2.60 19.29
N ILE A 102 7.06 -2.47 20.53
CA ILE A 102 7.23 -1.27 21.34
C ILE A 102 8.47 -1.49 22.19
N THR A 103 9.36 -0.49 22.24
CA THR A 103 10.52 -0.47 23.12
C THR A 103 10.51 0.82 23.93
N LEU A 104 10.96 0.74 25.18
CA LEU A 104 11.11 1.89 26.06
C LEU A 104 12.59 2.02 26.40
N ASN A 105 13.20 3.12 25.99
CA ASN A 105 14.59 3.43 26.32
C ASN A 105 14.63 4.80 27.00
N ASP A 106 15.01 4.82 28.29
CA ASP A 106 15.15 6.04 29.09
C ASP A 106 13.90 6.95 29.06
N GLY A 107 12.70 6.34 29.09
CA GLY A 107 11.42 7.07 29.05
C GLY A 107 10.97 7.50 27.65
N ILE A 108 11.73 7.18 26.61
CA ILE A 108 11.34 7.40 25.20
C ILE A 108 10.74 6.11 24.65
N VAL A 109 9.47 6.21 24.21
CA VAL A 109 8.78 5.14 23.52
C VAL A 109 9.26 5.10 22.07
N ASN A 110 9.65 3.94 21.57
CA ASN A 110 9.96 3.72 20.16
C ASN A 110 9.16 2.52 19.64
N VAL A 111 8.55 2.66 18.47
CA VAL A 111 7.78 1.59 17.84
C VAL A 111 8.42 1.22 16.51
N GLU A 112 8.81 -0.04 16.38
CA GLU A 112 9.43 -0.59 15.18
C GLU A 112 8.54 -1.63 14.52
N VAL A 113 8.57 -1.67 13.19
CA VAL A 113 7.92 -2.74 12.42
C VAL A 113 8.79 -4.00 12.52
N ASN A 114 8.18 -5.12 12.89
CA ASN A 114 8.83 -6.43 12.91
C ASN A 114 8.99 -6.92 11.47
N LYS A 115 10.06 -6.46 10.81
CA LYS A 115 10.42 -6.93 9.48
C LYS A 115 11.02 -8.33 9.59
N PRO A 116 10.74 -9.24 8.65
CA PRO A 116 11.54 -10.45 8.52
C PRO A 116 12.96 -10.00 8.21
N THR A 117 13.95 -10.61 8.85
CA THR A 117 15.38 -10.39 8.55
C THR A 117 15.70 -10.95 7.16
N THR A 118 15.16 -10.33 6.11
CA THR A 118 15.63 -10.53 4.74
C THR A 118 16.89 -9.70 4.58
N ASN A 119 18.04 -10.36 4.82
CA ASN A 119 19.30 -9.94 4.22
C ASN A 119 19.05 -9.69 2.74
N LYS A 120 19.49 -8.52 2.26
CA LYS A 120 19.53 -8.18 0.83
C LYS A 120 20.15 -9.30 0.01
#